data_AF-A0A317Z7T8-F1
#
_entry.id   AF-A0A317Z7T8-F1
#
_cell.length_a   1.000
_cell.length_b   1.000
_cell.length_c   1.000
_cell.angle_alpha   90.00
_cell.angle_beta   90.00
_cell.angle_gamma   90.00
#
_symmetry.space_group_name_H-M   'P 1'
#
loop_
_entity.id
_entity.type
_entity.pdbx_description
1 polymer ?
#
loop_
_entity_poly.entity_id
_entity_poly.type
_entity_poly.pdbx_seq_one_letter_code
_entity_poly.pdbx_strand_id
1 'polypeptide(L)'
;IMPNIGAFIAWGLITALFIPDGWLPNEELAKMVDPMIKFLIPLLISFSGGRLVHDLRGGIVGATATMGIIAAFPDTPMLIGAMIM
;
A
#
# COMPACT_ATOMS: atom_id res chain seq x y z
N ILE A 1 3.15 -11.19 -9.23
CA ILE A 1 3.15 -9.79 -9.76
C ILE A 1 1.76 -9.24 -10.11
N MET A 2 0.64 -9.98 -10.10
CA MET A 2 -0.64 -9.44 -10.60
C MET A 2 -1.90 -9.35 -9.69
N PRO A 3 -1.91 -9.59 -8.36
CA PRO A 3 -3.07 -9.21 -7.53
C PRO A 3 -3.16 -7.70 -7.27
N ASN A 4 -2.01 -7.03 -7.12
CA ASN A 4 -1.95 -5.67 -6.55
C ASN A 4 -1.86 -4.55 -7.59
N ILE A 5 -1.77 -4.88 -8.89
CA ILE A 5 -1.67 -3.88 -9.97
C ILE A 5 -2.87 -2.92 -9.96
N GLY A 6 -4.07 -3.42 -9.63
CA GLY A 6 -5.27 -2.57 -9.51
C GLY A 6 -5.11 -1.45 -8.47
N ALA A 7 -4.43 -1.72 -7.35
CA ALA A 7 -4.16 -0.71 -6.33
C ALA A 7 -3.14 0.34 -6.80
N PHE A 8 -2.11 -0.09 -7.55
CA PHE A 8 -1.14 0.83 -8.17
C PHE A 8 -1.79 1.71 -9.24
N ILE A 9 -2.69 1.16 -10.05
CA ILE A 9 -3.44 1.93 -11.07
C ILE A 9 -4.38 2.93 -10.39
N ALA A 10 -5.13 2.51 -9.36
CA ALA A 10 -6.01 3.41 -8.62
C ALA A 10 -5.24 4.53 -7.95
N TRP A 11 -4.11 4.21 -7.31
CA TRP A 11 -3.19 5.20 -6.75
C TRP A 11 -2.69 6.17 -7.83
N GLY A 12 -2.19 5.66 -8.96
CA GLY A 12 -1.70 6.49 -10.07
C GLY A 12 -2.77 7.43 -10.64
N LEU A 13 -4.02 6.96 -10.74
CA LEU A 13 -5.16 7.78 -11.19
C LEU A 13 -5.49 8.90 -10.20
N ILE A 14 -5.57 8.58 -8.90
CA ILE A 14 -5.82 9.58 -7.85
C ILE A 14 -4.69 10.62 -7.81
N THR A 15 -3.45 10.16 -7.95
CA THR A 15 -2.25 10.99 -8.01
C THR A 15 -2.32 11.95 -9.20
N ALA A 16 -2.65 11.44 -10.39
CA ALA A 16 -2.76 12.25 -11.61
C ALA A 16 -3.95 13.24 -11.59
N LEU A 17 -5.01 12.93 -10.84
CA LEU A 17 -6.19 13.80 -10.75
C LEU A 17 -6.02 14.89 -9.70
N PHE A 18 -5.60 14.57 -8.47
CA PHE A 18 -5.82 15.45 -7.31
C PHE A 18 -4.59 16.16 -6.77
N ILE A 19 -3.38 15.77 -7.18
CA ILE A 19 -2.14 16.48 -6.82
C ILE A 19 -2.14 17.91 -7.41
N PRO A 20 -1.39 18.87 -6.86
CA PRO A 20 -1.31 20.24 -7.38
C PRO A 20 -1.05 20.34 -8.90
N ASP A 21 -0.24 19.44 -9.46
CA ASP A 21 0.07 19.37 -10.89
C ASP A 21 -0.90 18.47 -11.70
N GLY A 22 -1.98 18.01 -11.07
CA GLY A 22 -2.97 17.10 -11.65
C GLY A 22 -4.05 17.80 -12.48
N TRP A 23 -4.93 17.00 -13.10
CA TRP A 23 -6.03 17.52 -13.92
C TRP A 23 -7.16 18.20 -13.14
N LEU A 24 -7.35 17.84 -11.86
CA LEU A 24 -8.41 18.37 -10.99
C LEU A 24 -7.89 18.54 -9.55
N PRO A 25 -6.97 19.49 -9.31
CA PRO A 25 -6.25 19.62 -8.04
C PRO A 25 -7.21 19.85 -6.87
N ASN A 26 -7.06 19.04 -5.82
CA ASN A 26 -7.87 19.14 -4.60
C ASN A 26 -7.04 18.72 -3.39
N GLU A 27 -6.77 19.66 -2.48
CA GLU A 27 -5.92 19.41 -1.31
C GLU A 27 -6.49 18.39 -0.32
N GLU A 28 -7.82 18.27 -0.21
CA GLU A 28 -8.42 17.25 0.66
C GLU A 28 -8.26 15.85 0.06
N LEU A 29 -8.45 15.70 -1.25
CA LEU A 29 -8.33 14.41 -1.93
C LEU A 29 -6.86 14.00 -2.15
N ALA A 30 -5.96 14.96 -2.35
CA ALA A 30 -4.52 14.71 -2.46
C ALA A 30 -3.93 14.08 -1.19
N LYS A 31 -4.49 14.40 -0.01
CA LYS A 31 -4.07 13.79 1.27
C LYS A 31 -4.24 12.28 1.29
N MET A 32 -5.05 11.69 0.40
CA MET A 32 -5.21 10.23 0.31
C MET A 32 -4.04 9.55 -0.43
N VAL A 33 -3.27 10.27 -1.24
CA VAL A 33 -2.16 9.70 -2.02
C VAL A 33 -1.05 9.16 -1.13
N ASP A 34 -0.69 9.89 -0.08
CA ASP A 34 0.40 9.55 0.82
C ASP A 34 0.09 8.30 1.69
N PRO A 35 -1.11 8.15 2.29
CA PRO A 35 -1.51 6.91 2.95
C PRO A 35 -1.58 5.69 2.02
N MET A 36 -1.93 5.88 0.75
CA MET A 36 -2.04 4.76 -0.20
C MET A 36 -0.68 4.12 -0.48
N ILE A 37 0.39 4.91 -0.61
CA ILE A 37 1.72 4.37 -0.86
C ILE A 37 2.40 3.87 0.42
N LYS A 38 2.17 4.53 1.55
CA LYS A 38 2.79 4.16 2.84
C LYS A 38 2.11 2.99 3.54
N PHE A 39 0.80 2.83 3.39
CA PHE A 39 0.04 1.80 4.09
C PHE A 39 -0.60 0.80 3.13
N LEU A 40 -1.46 1.28 2.24
CA LEU A 40 -2.34 0.41 1.45
C LEU A 40 -1.55 -0.55 0.54
N ILE A 41 -0.60 -0.03 -0.23
CA ILE A 41 0.21 -0.83 -1.15
C ILE A 41 1.04 -1.88 -0.40
N PRO A 42 1.84 -1.53 0.63
CA PRO A 42 2.56 -2.51 1.45
C PRO A 42 1.66 -3.60 2.05
N LEU A 43 0.51 -3.23 2.60
CA LEU A 43 -0.42 -4.20 3.20
C LEU A 43 -1.00 -5.18 2.20
N LEU A 44 -1.34 -4.72 0.99
CA LEU A 44 -1.86 -5.59 -0.05
C LEU A 44 -0.76 -6.52 -0.61
N ILE A 45 0.49 -6.05 -0.63
CA ILE A 45 1.65 -6.88 -0.98
C ILE A 45 1.84 -7.98 0.04
N SER A 46 1.90 -7.66 1.33
CA SER A 46 2.11 -8.67 2.38
C SER A 46 0.90 -9.58 2.59
N PHE A 47 -0.33 -9.07 2.43
CA PHE A 47 -1.53 -9.92 2.45
C PHE A 47 -1.49 -10.93 1.30
N SER A 48 -1.13 -10.49 0.10
CA SER A 48 -1.00 -11.40 -1.05
C SER A 48 0.15 -12.39 -0.87
N GLY A 49 1.29 -11.93 -0.34
CA GLY A 49 2.45 -12.77 -0.03
C GLY A 49 2.13 -13.85 1.00
N GLY A 50 1.59 -13.44 2.15
CA GLY A 50 1.14 -14.37 3.19
C GLY A 50 0.04 -15.31 2.72
N ARG A 51 -0.85 -14.86 1.83
CA ARG A 51 -1.92 -15.70 1.28
C ARG A 51 -1.40 -16.83 0.39
N LEU A 52 -0.27 -16.64 -0.28
CA LEU A 52 0.36 -17.71 -1.05
C LEU A 52 0.93 -18.82 -0.15
N VAL A 53 1.29 -18.51 1.09
CA VAL A 53 1.86 -19.47 2.03
C VAL A 53 0.79 -20.21 2.83
N HIS A 54 -0.21 -19.50 3.36
CA HIS A 54 -1.24 -20.09 4.23
C HIS A 54 -2.66 -19.57 3.97
N ASP A 55 -3.04 -19.41 2.70
CA ASP A 55 -4.37 -18.95 2.29
C ASP A 55 -4.82 -17.71 3.07
N LEU A 56 -6.10 -17.63 3.46
CA LEU A 56 -6.63 -16.46 4.15
C LEU A 56 -5.90 -16.16 5.47
N ARG A 57 -5.47 -17.19 6.20
CA ARG A 57 -4.79 -17.04 7.49
C ARG A 57 -3.42 -16.39 7.32
N GLY A 58 -2.65 -16.87 6.35
CA GLY A 58 -1.34 -16.30 6.04
C GLY A 58 -1.45 -14.85 5.57
N GLY A 59 -2.46 -14.53 4.75
CA GLY A 59 -2.69 -13.15 4.32
C GLY A 59 -2.99 -12.20 5.47
N ILE A 60 -3.86 -12.59 6.42
CA ILE A 60 -4.18 -11.78 7.59
C ILE A 60 -2.92 -11.56 8.45
N VAL A 61 -2.15 -12.61 8.71
CA VAL A 61 -0.90 -12.52 9.49
C VAL A 61 0.12 -11.60 8.82
N GLY A 62 0.31 -11.72 7.50
CA GLY A 62 1.21 -10.86 6.72
C GLY A 62 0.82 -9.39 6.79
N ALA A 63 -0.48 -9.08 6.65
CA ALA A 63 -1.00 -7.73 6.78
C ALA A 63 -0.81 -7.17 8.20
N THR A 64 -1.12 -7.95 9.24
CA THR A 64 -0.95 -7.53 10.64
C THR A 64 0.51 -7.27 10.99
N ALA A 65 1.42 -8.14 10.55
CA ALA A 65 2.85 -7.96 10.76
C ALA A 65 3.39 -6.72 10.01
N THR A 66 2.90 -6.47 8.80
CA THR A 66 3.27 -5.28 8.02
C THR A 66 2.79 -3.99 8.69
N MET A 67 1.59 -3.97 9.29
CA MET A 67 1.16 -2.85 10.13
C MET A 67 2.11 -2.60 11.30
N GLY A 68 2.61 -3.68 11.93
CA GLY A 68 3.61 -3.57 12.99
C GLY A 68 4.92 -2.93 12.53
N ILE A 69 5.40 -3.30 11.33
CA ILE A 69 6.62 -2.73 10.73
C ILE A 69 6.41 -1.25 10.38
N ILE A 70 5.25 -0.90 9.81
CA ILE A 70 4.90 0.48 9.46
C ILE A 70 4.85 1.37 10.72
N ALA A 71 4.27 0.86 11.81
CA ALA A 71 4.21 1.58 13.08
C ALA A 71 5.58 1.70 13.76
N ALA A 72 6.45 0.70 13.59
CA ALA A 72 7.80 0.70 14.16
C ALA A 72 8.79 1.61 13.41
N PHE A 73 8.61 1.77 12.09
CA PHE A 73 9.55 2.48 11.22
C PHE A 73 8.84 3.46 10.28
N PRO A 74 8.39 4.62 10.77
CA PRO A 74 7.63 5.60 9.99
C PRO A 74 8.44 6.25 8.84
N ASP A 75 9.76 6.29 8.94
CA ASP A 75 10.63 7.04 8.01
C ASP A 75 11.36 6.19 6.96
N THR A 76 11.15 4.87 6.93
CA THR A 76 11.93 3.93 6.09
C THR A 76 11.08 3.38 4.94
N PRO A 77 11.66 3.02 3.76
CA PRO A 77 10.88 2.51 2.63
C PRO A 77 10.16 1.17 2.97
N MET A 78 8.86 1.25 3.25
CA MET A 78 8.01 0.16 3.74
C MET A 78 7.79 -0.98 2.72
N LEU A 79 8.08 -0.72 1.44
CA LEU A 79 7.98 -1.70 0.35
C LEU A 79 8.87 -2.93 0.56
N ILE A 80 10.08 -2.76 1.11
CA ILE A 80 11.00 -3.89 1.34
C ILE A 80 10.51 -4.77 2.50
N GLY A 81 10.02 -4.16 3.58
CA GLY A 81 9.47 -4.89 4.73
C GLY A 81 8.24 -5.72 4.37
N ALA A 82 7.37 -5.19 3.51
CA ALA A 82 6.21 -5.91 2.99
C ALA A 82 6.54 -7.04 2.01
N MET A 83 7.73 -7.02 1.40
CA MET A 83 8.19 -8.06 0.46
C MET A 83 8.94 -9.22 1.14
N ILE A 84 9.48 -8.99 2.35
CA ILE A 84 10.13 -10.03 3.15
C ILE A 84 9.10 -10.89 3.91
N MET A 85 7.93 -10.31 4.21
CA MET A 85 6.78 -10.96 4.87
C MET A 85 5.86 -11.67 3.89
#